data_AF-A0A8H3D914-F1
#
_entry.id   AF-A0A8H3D914-F1
#
_cell.length_a   1.000
_cell.length_b   1.000
_cell.length_c   1.000
_cell.angle_alpha   90.00
_cell.angle_beta   90.00
_cell.angle_gamma   90.00
#
_symmetry.space_group_name_H-M   'P 1'
#
loop_
_entity.id
_entity.type
_entity.pdbx_description
1 polymer ?
#
loop_
_entity_poly.entity_id
_entity_poly.type
_entity_poly.pdbx_seq_one_letter_code
_entity_poly.pdbx_strand_id
1 'polypeptide(L)'
;MATLQAPIITLGVDYPVLPRGGACLVCRRRKQKCDATKPQCNECISAGRSCQYEDETYRTRTQSLQDRIKELEAQIRLLEGKKSSSSSTTGSEYLSGTSSVHLSPSPGLSPRASSSASSRDASRTPITPTVVSADDIFPLIVSPSSPSSAYSTSDMFPNYLKSTGPDPPPHVVGRLLDIFIHRHSQCGFELHLGRVMRAVQPGAAEPLTPVLLDAMLLMFTLKRAMAMFGLYYYFKGRLLEGHVHTAHATRLAVALGLHKLDSRIFRPGPAPTPKQPFEIRRWQPRDPVELGEAINLWWGCHNTEMAGSTLNGLSPCVSLEDDVTTVWPRLLSEFESGRPLPDDNYSVNSLLDPQTSAITVSVSRDNVKSLISKSYILMVWAAKLDIERVANHQGSEEWWIRFERCDQAINQFMETMPPVQLSRNVEELAYLIIVHTAIYCSQLQLHNALAEFELAMGAQRYPNGRNPDGSLGGVSYARCNEACRATVLAAAIVVDIDLSYMIMFIGIAWVCVAEVLIREIPRLKRNGFTAEAREKEQQLGLLETCMDRLVATYPVLSLQLKQLQTIKAQQLYL
;
A
#
# COMPACT_ATOMS: atom_id res chain seq x y z
N MET A 1 -11.77 -50.37 11.75
CA MET A 1 -10.59 -50.91 11.05
C MET A 1 -10.50 -50.22 9.70
N ALA A 2 -9.52 -49.33 9.52
CA ALA A 2 -9.17 -48.78 8.21
C ALA A 2 -7.76 -49.29 7.87
N THR A 3 -7.58 -49.80 6.66
CA THR A 3 -6.32 -50.44 6.23
C THR A 3 -5.21 -49.42 6.01
N LEU A 4 -4.13 -49.54 6.78
CA LEU A 4 -2.88 -48.80 6.54
C LEU A 4 -2.33 -49.19 5.16
N GLN A 5 -2.23 -48.22 4.24
CA GLN A 5 -1.60 -48.45 2.94
C GLN A 5 -0.09 -48.64 3.12
N ALA A 6 0.44 -49.75 2.61
CA ALA A 6 1.87 -49.99 2.55
C ALA A 6 2.54 -48.98 1.58
N PRO A 7 3.80 -48.56 1.85
CA PRO A 7 4.51 -47.65 0.97
C PRO A 7 4.75 -48.29 -0.41
N ILE A 8 4.63 -47.48 -1.46
CA ILE A 8 4.88 -47.92 -2.84
C ILE A 8 6.40 -48.08 -3.03
N ILE A 9 6.85 -49.32 -3.22
CA ILE A 9 8.25 -49.64 -3.53
C ILE A 9 8.42 -49.62 -5.05
N THR A 10 9.06 -48.56 -5.57
CA THR A 10 9.56 -48.52 -6.95
C THR A 10 10.89 -49.25 -7.04
N LEU A 11 10.97 -50.26 -7.93
CA LEU A 11 12.21 -50.99 -8.21
C LEU A 11 13.31 -50.03 -8.68
N GLY A 12 14.48 -50.07 -8.03
CA GLY A 12 15.66 -49.28 -8.38
C GLY A 12 16.00 -48.10 -7.46
N VAL A 13 15.31 -47.93 -6.32
CA VAL A 13 15.64 -46.91 -5.31
C VAL A 13 15.63 -47.51 -3.91
N ASP A 14 16.75 -47.44 -3.18
CA ASP A 14 16.91 -47.98 -1.81
C ASP A 14 16.10 -47.23 -0.73
N TYR A 15 15.27 -46.26 -1.12
CA TYR A 15 14.44 -45.45 -0.23
C TYR A 15 13.03 -45.27 -0.82
N PRO A 16 11.96 -45.53 -0.05
CA PRO A 16 10.59 -45.33 -0.52
C PRO A 16 10.28 -43.84 -0.72
N VAL A 17 9.48 -43.53 -1.75
CA VAL A 17 8.96 -42.16 -1.95
C VAL A 17 7.86 -41.90 -0.93
N LEU A 18 8.16 -41.06 0.08
CA LEU A 18 7.24 -40.76 1.17
C LEU A 18 6.19 -39.72 0.77
N PRO A 19 4.90 -39.88 1.18
CA PRO A 19 3.90 -38.83 1.04
C PRO A 19 4.27 -37.59 1.88
N ARG A 20 3.70 -36.43 1.54
CA ARG A 20 3.92 -35.18 2.30
C ARG A 20 3.56 -35.39 3.77
N GLY A 21 4.56 -35.28 4.65
CA GLY A 21 4.42 -35.52 6.11
C GLY A 21 4.92 -36.88 6.60
N GLY A 22 5.26 -37.83 5.71
CA GLY A 22 5.67 -39.19 6.11
C GLY A 22 7.06 -39.32 6.75
N ALA A 23 7.91 -38.30 6.64
CA ALA A 23 9.25 -38.30 7.27
C ALA A 23 9.19 -37.84 8.73
N CYS A 24 9.99 -38.46 9.60
CA CYS A 24 10.06 -38.09 11.01
C CYS A 24 10.50 -36.62 11.20
N LEU A 25 10.10 -36.01 12.32
CA LEU A 25 10.36 -34.60 12.63
C LEU A 25 11.86 -34.27 12.67
N VAL A 26 12.70 -35.23 13.07
CA VAL A 26 14.16 -35.06 13.15
C VAL A 26 14.79 -34.99 11.75
N CYS A 27 14.48 -35.94 10.86
CA CYS A 27 14.98 -35.91 9.49
C CYS A 27 14.42 -34.71 8.70
N ARG A 28 13.13 -34.38 8.91
CA ARG A 28 12.47 -33.21 8.31
C ARG A 28 13.15 -31.90 8.71
N ARG A 29 13.46 -31.70 10.00
CA ARG A 29 14.17 -30.50 10.50
C ARG A 29 15.60 -30.41 9.96
N ARG A 30 16.28 -31.55 9.77
CA ARG A 30 17.66 -31.62 9.26
C ARG A 30 17.78 -31.69 7.73
N LYS A 31 16.66 -31.73 7.00
CA LYS A 31 16.59 -31.91 5.54
C LYS A 31 17.35 -33.16 5.04
N GLN A 32 17.34 -34.24 5.83
CA GLN A 32 18.00 -35.51 5.51
C GLN A 32 17.00 -36.55 4.99
N LYS A 33 17.49 -37.60 4.32
CA LYS A 33 16.67 -38.74 3.90
C LYS A 33 16.06 -39.43 5.13
N CYS A 34 14.86 -39.98 4.95
CA CYS A 34 14.14 -40.72 5.98
C CYS A 34 13.47 -41.92 5.31
N ASP A 35 13.54 -43.08 5.94
CA ASP A 35 12.92 -44.34 5.50
C ASP A 35 11.52 -44.56 6.11
N ALA A 36 11.05 -43.63 6.96
CA ALA A 36 9.75 -43.64 7.64
C ALA A 36 9.39 -44.91 8.44
N THR A 37 10.38 -45.75 8.77
CA THR A 37 10.15 -46.90 9.64
C THR A 37 9.70 -46.44 11.03
N LYS A 38 8.65 -47.08 11.55
CA LYS A 38 8.08 -46.84 12.88
C LYS A 38 8.49 -48.00 13.81
N PRO A 39 8.81 -47.78 15.10
CA PRO A 39 8.67 -46.52 15.84
C PRO A 39 9.79 -45.50 15.62
N GLN A 40 10.96 -45.91 15.12
CA GLN A 40 12.09 -45.02 14.85
C GLN A 40 12.67 -45.29 13.45
N CYS A 41 13.00 -44.24 12.70
CA CYS A 41 13.62 -44.38 11.38
C CYS A 41 15.07 -44.87 11.51
N ASN A 42 15.57 -45.68 10.55
CA ASN A 42 16.92 -46.23 10.61
C ASN A 42 18.01 -45.15 10.68
N GLU A 43 17.79 -44.01 10.02
CA GLU A 43 18.67 -42.83 10.08
C GLU A 43 18.66 -42.14 11.46
N CYS A 44 17.62 -42.31 12.28
CA CYS A 44 17.65 -41.87 13.68
C CYS A 44 18.33 -42.90 14.58
N ILE A 45 18.11 -44.19 14.33
CA ILE A 45 18.73 -45.29 15.09
C ILE A 45 20.26 -45.26 14.92
N SER A 46 20.76 -45.22 13.68
CA SER A 46 22.19 -45.22 13.36
C SER A 46 22.98 -44.09 14.02
N ALA A 47 22.31 -42.96 14.28
CA ALA A 47 22.89 -41.75 14.84
C ALA A 47 22.50 -41.49 16.30
N GLY A 48 21.86 -42.44 16.99
CA GLY A 48 21.47 -42.31 18.40
C GLY A 48 20.48 -41.18 18.69
N ARG A 49 19.59 -40.85 17.74
CA ARG A 49 18.66 -39.71 17.84
C ARG A 49 17.27 -40.16 18.26
N SER A 50 16.67 -39.45 19.23
CA SER A 50 15.27 -39.65 19.62
C SER A 50 14.33 -39.33 18.46
N CYS A 51 13.87 -40.37 17.75
CA CYS A 51 12.99 -40.25 16.59
C CYS A 51 11.57 -39.92 17.05
N GLN A 52 10.93 -38.96 16.39
CA GLN A 52 9.56 -38.53 16.68
C GLN A 52 8.79 -38.34 15.38
N TYR A 53 7.56 -38.85 15.35
CA TYR A 53 6.57 -38.61 14.30
C TYR A 53 5.43 -37.75 14.90
N GLU A 54 4.66 -37.07 14.06
CA GLU A 54 3.42 -36.38 14.51
C GLU A 54 2.37 -37.45 14.86
N ASP A 55 1.81 -37.39 16.08
CA ASP A 55 0.79 -38.34 16.54
C ASP A 55 -0.54 -38.14 15.80
N GLU A 56 -1.25 -39.25 15.56
CA GLU A 56 -2.56 -39.29 14.88
C GLU A 56 -3.70 -38.61 15.68
N THR A 57 -3.40 -38.08 16.87
CA THR A 57 -4.30 -37.25 17.69
C THR A 57 -4.30 -35.76 17.32
N TYR A 58 -3.44 -35.34 16.37
CA TYR A 58 -3.38 -33.95 15.91
C TYR A 58 -4.64 -33.52 15.14
N ARG A 59 -5.56 -32.83 15.83
CA ARG A 59 -6.65 -32.10 15.17
C ARG A 59 -6.05 -30.99 14.32
N THR A 60 -6.32 -31.00 13.02
CA THR A 60 -5.87 -29.92 12.14
C THR A 60 -6.49 -28.60 12.56
N ARG A 61 -5.75 -27.48 12.41
CA ARG A 61 -6.28 -26.13 12.68
C ARG A 61 -7.61 -25.89 11.94
N THR A 62 -7.75 -26.43 10.73
CA THR A 62 -8.98 -26.38 9.93
C THR A 62 -10.16 -27.09 10.60
N GLN A 63 -9.98 -28.31 11.13
CA GLN A 63 -11.03 -29.01 11.86
C GLN A 63 -11.42 -28.28 13.15
N SER A 64 -10.43 -27.77 13.91
CA SER A 64 -10.72 -27.02 15.13
C SER A 64 -11.48 -25.70 14.85
N LEU A 65 -11.22 -25.06 13.71
CA LEU A 65 -11.97 -23.90 13.25
C LEU A 65 -13.37 -24.28 12.75
N GLN A 66 -13.53 -25.40 12.05
CA GLN A 66 -14.85 -25.90 11.59
C GLN A 66 -15.76 -26.27 12.77
N ASP A 67 -15.23 -26.91 13.81
CA ASP A 67 -15.97 -27.20 15.04
C ASP A 67 -16.40 -25.90 15.74
N ARG A 68 -15.50 -24.90 15.80
CA ARG A 68 -15.79 -23.60 16.42
C ARG A 68 -16.81 -22.78 15.62
N ILE A 69 -16.79 -22.85 14.28
CA ILE A 69 -17.81 -22.24 13.42
C ILE A 69 -19.18 -22.84 13.72
N LYS A 70 -19.31 -24.18 13.77
CA LYS A 70 -20.57 -24.85 14.12
C LYS A 70 -21.11 -24.45 15.49
N GLU A 71 -20.22 -24.30 16.48
CA GLU A 71 -20.59 -23.85 17.83
C GLU A 71 -21.12 -22.41 17.83
N LEU A 72 -20.42 -21.50 17.14
CA LEU A 72 -20.81 -20.09 17.04
C LEU A 72 -22.13 -19.91 16.27
N GLU A 73 -22.34 -20.64 15.17
CA GLU A 73 -23.62 -20.65 14.45
C GLU A 73 -24.78 -21.16 15.33
N ALA A 74 -24.54 -22.15 16.20
CA ALA A 74 -25.55 -22.63 17.14
C ALA A 74 -25.89 -21.58 18.21
N GLN A 75 -24.90 -20.82 18.69
CA GLN A 75 -25.11 -19.71 19.63
C GLN A 75 -25.87 -18.55 18.99
N ILE A 76 -25.58 -18.19 17.73
CA ILE A 76 -26.30 -17.15 16.99
C ILE A 76 -27.78 -17.51 16.86
N ARG A 77 -28.10 -18.74 16.41
CA ARG A 77 -29.49 -19.24 16.29
C ARG A 77 -30.26 -19.16 17.61
N LEU A 78 -29.61 -19.46 18.74
CA LEU A 78 -30.22 -19.35 20.08
C LEU A 78 -30.47 -17.89 20.52
N LEU A 79 -29.59 -16.96 20.15
CA LEU A 79 -29.73 -15.54 20.48
C LEU A 79 -30.80 -14.85 19.62
N GLU A 80 -30.88 -15.18 18.33
CA GLU A 80 -31.90 -14.68 17.40
C GLU A 80 -33.31 -15.14 17.80
N GLY A 81 -33.46 -16.41 18.20
CA GLY A 81 -34.72 -16.94 18.77
C GLY A 81 -35.13 -16.30 20.10
N LYS A 82 -34.19 -15.71 20.85
CA LYS A 82 -34.46 -15.04 22.13
C LYS A 82 -34.76 -13.55 21.96
N LYS A 83 -34.33 -12.95 20.85
CA LYS A 83 -34.57 -11.55 20.48
C LYS A 83 -35.98 -11.33 19.90
N SER A 84 -36.62 -12.39 19.43
CA SER A 84 -38.00 -12.41 18.91
C SER A 84 -39.07 -12.62 20.00
N SER A 85 -38.69 -12.98 21.23
CA SER A 85 -39.61 -13.29 22.33
C SER A 85 -39.70 -12.22 23.44
N SER A 86 -38.96 -11.11 23.35
CA SER A 86 -38.83 -10.12 24.45
C SER A 86 -39.52 -8.76 24.20
N SER A 87 -40.31 -8.62 23.13
CA SER A 87 -40.97 -7.37 22.75
C SER A 87 -42.45 -7.28 23.18
N SER A 88 -42.76 -7.64 24.43
CA SER A 88 -44.07 -7.36 25.04
C SER A 88 -44.06 -7.43 26.58
N THR A 89 -44.09 -6.27 27.27
CA THR A 89 -45.03 -5.90 28.37
C THR A 89 -44.53 -4.64 29.10
N THR A 90 -45.45 -3.71 29.38
CA THR A 90 -45.30 -2.41 30.07
C THR A 90 -45.68 -2.49 31.56
N GLY A 91 -45.11 -1.67 32.45
CA GLY A 91 -45.71 -1.45 33.79
C GLY A 91 -44.81 -0.79 34.85
N SER A 92 -45.25 0.38 35.34
CA SER A 92 -44.68 1.22 36.41
C SER A 92 -44.85 0.63 37.84
N GLU A 93 -43.96 0.96 38.79
CA GLU A 93 -44.26 1.81 39.98
C GLU A 93 -43.20 1.81 41.13
N TYR A 94 -43.28 2.88 41.92
CA TYR A 94 -42.51 3.38 43.09
C TYR A 94 -42.10 2.39 44.22
N LEU A 95 -40.96 2.66 44.92
CA LEU A 95 -40.92 3.35 46.25
C LEU A 95 -39.51 3.47 46.89
N SER A 96 -39.40 4.35 47.89
CA SER A 96 -38.17 4.79 48.59
C SER A 96 -37.61 3.83 49.64
N GLY A 97 -36.32 3.95 49.97
CA GLY A 97 -35.70 3.27 51.13
C GLY A 97 -34.32 3.81 51.52
N THR A 98 -34.26 4.64 52.55
CA THR A 98 -33.03 5.24 53.13
C THR A 98 -32.28 4.30 54.06
N SER A 99 -30.93 4.31 54.05
CA SER A 99 -30.09 4.62 55.23
C SER A 99 -28.57 4.43 54.99
N SER A 100 -27.78 5.30 55.60
CA SER A 100 -26.32 5.33 55.60
C SER A 100 -25.71 4.51 56.75
N VAL A 101 -24.49 3.98 56.60
CA VAL A 101 -23.45 3.96 57.66
C VAL A 101 -22.06 4.15 57.03
N HIS A 102 -21.21 4.90 57.73
CA HIS A 102 -19.85 5.29 57.38
C HIS A 102 -18.84 4.53 58.26
N LEU A 103 -17.58 4.33 57.81
CA LEU A 103 -16.31 4.44 58.59
C LEU A 103 -15.15 3.60 58.01
N SER A 104 -14.02 4.28 57.79
CA SER A 104 -12.65 3.71 57.61
C SER A 104 -11.97 3.58 59.00
N PRO A 105 -10.78 2.93 59.17
CA PRO A 105 -9.51 3.37 58.56
C PRO A 105 -8.50 2.26 58.12
N SER A 106 -7.49 2.69 57.35
CA SER A 106 -6.28 1.95 56.89
C SER A 106 -5.22 1.80 58.02
N PRO A 107 -3.96 1.27 57.85
CA PRO A 107 -3.21 0.94 56.61
C PRO A 107 -2.34 -0.36 56.60
N GLY A 108 -1.74 -0.71 55.45
CA GLY A 108 -0.65 -1.71 55.38
C GLY A 108 -0.25 -2.25 54.00
N LEU A 109 0.81 -1.67 53.41
CA LEU A 109 1.87 -2.23 52.52
C LEU A 109 1.55 -3.21 51.35
N SER A 110 2.15 -2.89 50.19
CA SER A 110 2.17 -3.58 48.88
C SER A 110 3.10 -4.83 48.81
N PRO A 111 3.33 -5.48 47.63
CA PRO A 111 2.47 -5.75 46.46
C PRO A 111 2.50 -7.25 45.99
N ARG A 112 1.69 -7.61 44.97
CA ARG A 112 2.02 -8.46 43.77
C ARG A 112 0.96 -9.53 43.42
N ALA A 113 0.82 -9.76 42.10
CA ALA A 113 0.23 -10.91 41.39
C ALA A 113 -1.30 -10.95 41.07
N SER A 114 -1.59 -10.65 39.79
CA SER A 114 -2.41 -11.47 38.86
C SER A 114 -3.96 -11.37 38.80
N SER A 115 -4.44 -11.42 37.54
CA SER A 115 -5.75 -11.90 37.03
C SER A 115 -7.04 -11.06 37.18
N SER A 116 -7.49 -10.54 36.02
CA SER A 116 -8.87 -10.60 35.47
C SER A 116 -10.12 -10.59 36.38
N ALA A 117 -11.03 -9.62 36.20
CA ALA A 117 -12.32 -9.80 35.48
C ALA A 117 -13.35 -8.64 35.67
N SER A 118 -13.96 -8.20 34.55
CA SER A 118 -15.34 -7.72 34.33
C SER A 118 -16.17 -6.93 35.38
N SER A 119 -16.66 -5.74 34.98
CA SER A 119 -18.11 -5.40 34.82
C SER A 119 -18.29 -3.95 34.29
N ARG A 120 -19.07 -3.70 33.22
CA ARG A 120 -20.44 -3.10 33.23
C ARG A 120 -20.56 -1.78 34.02
N ASP A 121 -21.16 -0.69 33.54
CA ASP A 121 -21.81 -0.34 32.27
C ASP A 121 -21.75 1.22 32.13
N ALA A 122 -22.27 1.96 31.13
CA ALA A 122 -23.37 1.73 30.20
C ALA A 122 -23.23 2.50 28.85
N SER A 123 -24.32 2.55 28.09
CA SER A 123 -24.52 3.07 26.72
C SER A 123 -24.81 4.57 26.56
N ARG A 124 -24.24 5.19 25.50
CA ARG A 124 -24.96 6.14 24.62
C ARG A 124 -24.25 6.26 23.25
N THR A 125 -24.84 5.71 22.20
CA THR A 125 -24.26 5.61 20.85
C THR A 125 -24.75 6.72 19.91
N PRO A 126 -23.86 7.52 19.30
CA PRO A 126 -24.11 8.17 18.01
C PRO A 126 -23.91 7.17 16.87
N ILE A 127 -24.59 7.37 15.74
CA ILE A 127 -24.48 6.52 14.55
C ILE A 127 -23.36 7.07 13.66
N THR A 128 -22.33 6.25 13.43
CA THR A 128 -21.18 6.55 12.54
C THR A 128 -21.21 5.60 11.33
N PRO A 129 -20.97 6.06 10.10
CA PRO A 129 -20.88 5.17 8.94
C PRO A 129 -19.63 4.28 9.00
N THR A 130 -19.72 3.11 8.36
CA THR A 130 -18.83 1.97 8.56
C THR A 130 -17.46 2.16 7.90
N VAL A 131 -16.46 2.60 8.68
CA VAL A 131 -15.06 2.27 8.37
C VAL A 131 -14.85 0.82 8.80
N VAL A 132 -14.47 -0.03 7.85
CA VAL A 132 -14.23 -1.45 8.13
C VAL A 132 -12.94 -1.58 8.94
N SER A 133 -13.04 -2.07 10.17
CA SER A 133 -11.88 -2.29 11.03
C SER A 133 -10.94 -3.32 10.39
N ALA A 134 -9.64 -3.03 10.39
CA ALA A 134 -8.61 -3.91 9.82
C ALA A 134 -8.49 -5.26 10.54
N ASP A 135 -9.05 -5.40 11.75
CA ASP A 135 -9.01 -6.63 12.54
C ASP A 135 -10.18 -7.61 12.25
N ASP A 136 -11.27 -7.17 11.60
CA ASP A 136 -12.48 -7.98 11.38
C ASP A 136 -12.60 -8.60 9.96
N ILE A 137 -11.61 -8.38 9.08
CA ILE A 137 -11.49 -9.11 7.81
C ILE A 137 -10.08 -9.71 7.67
N PHE A 138 -10.01 -11.05 7.73
CA PHE A 138 -8.82 -11.94 7.65
C PHE A 138 -7.99 -12.20 8.93
N PRO A 139 -8.40 -13.18 9.75
CA PRO A 139 -7.47 -14.03 10.47
C PRO A 139 -7.01 -15.19 9.56
N LEU A 140 -6.06 -14.99 8.63
CA LEU A 140 -5.16 -16.01 7.98
C LEU A 140 -4.60 -15.57 6.60
N ILE A 141 -3.70 -14.59 6.55
CA ILE A 141 -2.66 -14.57 5.48
C ILE A 141 -1.28 -14.41 6.15
N VAL A 142 -0.36 -15.28 5.71
CA VAL A 142 1.06 -15.46 6.04
C VAL A 142 1.74 -14.32 6.85
N SER A 143 2.26 -14.66 8.03
CA SER A 143 3.11 -13.79 8.85
C SER A 143 4.34 -13.29 8.08
N PRO A 144 4.85 -12.05 8.28
CA PRO A 144 5.89 -11.45 7.43
C PRO A 144 7.29 -12.09 7.50
N SER A 145 7.48 -13.15 8.28
CA SER A 145 8.78 -13.65 8.71
C SER A 145 9.25 -14.91 7.95
N SER A 146 9.38 -14.84 6.61
CA SER A 146 10.26 -15.74 5.82
C SER A 146 10.41 -15.32 4.35
N PRO A 147 11.61 -14.91 3.87
CA PRO A 147 11.88 -14.62 2.46
C PRO A 147 12.15 -15.90 1.65
N SER A 148 11.30 -16.93 1.76
CA SER A 148 11.58 -18.27 1.22
C SER A 148 10.33 -19.03 0.76
N SER A 149 9.60 -18.45 -0.19
CA SER A 149 8.98 -19.24 -1.25
C SER A 149 9.43 -18.69 -2.61
N ALA A 150 10.49 -19.29 -3.15
CA ALA A 150 10.89 -19.05 -4.53
C ALA A 150 9.85 -19.73 -5.44
N TYR A 151 8.78 -19.00 -5.76
CA TYR A 151 7.91 -19.39 -6.87
C TYR A 151 8.75 -19.35 -8.15
N SER A 152 8.85 -20.51 -8.79
CA SER A 152 9.63 -20.63 -10.02
C SER A 152 8.98 -19.79 -11.11
N THR A 153 9.78 -19.14 -11.95
CA THR A 153 9.29 -18.40 -13.12
C THR A 153 8.43 -19.27 -14.06
N SER A 154 8.59 -20.60 -13.98
CA SER A 154 7.76 -21.60 -14.64
C SER A 154 6.27 -21.54 -14.26
N ASP A 155 5.92 -21.16 -13.03
CA ASP A 155 4.51 -21.15 -12.56
C ASP A 155 3.76 -19.88 -12.99
N MET A 156 4.47 -18.78 -13.29
CA MET A 156 3.87 -17.53 -13.79
C MET A 156 3.33 -17.66 -15.21
N PHE A 157 3.88 -18.57 -16.02
CA PHE A 157 3.65 -18.63 -17.47
C PHE A 157 3.74 -20.05 -18.05
N PRO A 158 2.83 -20.97 -17.68
CA PRO A 158 2.87 -22.37 -18.15
C PRO A 158 2.78 -22.55 -19.68
N ASN A 159 2.36 -21.51 -20.40
CA ASN A 159 2.22 -21.52 -21.86
C ASN A 159 3.20 -20.59 -22.61
N TYR A 160 4.00 -19.74 -21.95
CA TYR A 160 4.82 -18.74 -22.68
C TYR A 160 6.11 -19.38 -23.25
N LEU A 161 6.70 -20.35 -22.55
CA LEU A 161 7.70 -21.28 -23.14
C LEU A 161 7.11 -22.22 -24.22
N LYS A 162 5.80 -22.15 -24.50
CA LYS A 162 5.12 -22.89 -25.58
C LYS A 162 4.59 -21.97 -26.68
N SER A 163 5.02 -20.71 -26.73
CA SER A 163 4.74 -19.83 -27.86
C SER A 163 5.53 -20.27 -29.11
N THR A 164 5.01 -21.30 -29.78
CA THR A 164 5.49 -21.80 -31.09
C THR A 164 4.80 -21.08 -32.26
N GLY A 165 4.19 -19.92 -31.99
CA GLY A 165 3.65 -19.05 -33.04
C GLY A 165 4.78 -18.38 -33.83
N PRO A 166 4.58 -18.08 -35.12
CA PRO A 166 5.52 -17.27 -35.88
C PRO A 166 5.65 -15.88 -35.27
N ASP A 167 6.85 -15.30 -35.34
CA ASP A 167 7.10 -13.93 -34.88
C ASP A 167 6.11 -12.94 -35.52
N PRO A 168 5.63 -11.93 -34.77
CA PRO A 168 4.74 -10.92 -35.33
C PRO A 168 5.40 -10.23 -36.53
N PRO A 169 4.69 -10.06 -37.66
CA PRO A 169 5.28 -9.47 -38.86
C PRO A 169 5.94 -8.11 -38.59
N PRO A 170 7.04 -7.74 -39.28
CA PRO A 170 7.79 -6.51 -38.98
C PRO A 170 6.94 -5.23 -38.96
N HIS A 171 5.89 -5.16 -39.79
CA HIS A 171 4.96 -4.03 -39.84
C HIS A 171 3.99 -3.97 -38.63
N VAL A 172 3.76 -5.09 -37.94
CA VAL A 172 3.01 -5.15 -36.68
C VAL A 172 3.92 -4.71 -35.53
N VAL A 173 5.16 -5.19 -35.50
CA VAL A 173 6.19 -4.76 -34.54
C VAL A 173 6.42 -3.25 -34.66
N GLY A 174 6.56 -2.72 -35.88
CA GLY A 174 6.65 -1.29 -36.14
C GLY A 174 5.47 -0.50 -35.58
N ARG A 175 4.22 -0.88 -35.88
CA ARG A 175 3.03 -0.19 -35.35
C ARG A 175 2.90 -0.29 -33.82
N LEU A 176 3.29 -1.40 -33.20
CA LEU A 176 3.31 -1.53 -31.75
C LEU A 176 4.40 -0.65 -31.11
N LEU A 177 5.56 -0.52 -31.75
CA LEU A 177 6.61 0.41 -31.35
C LEU A 177 6.17 1.86 -31.50
N ASP A 178 5.51 2.24 -32.60
CA ASP A 178 4.98 3.59 -32.81
C ASP A 178 3.98 3.96 -31.70
N ILE A 179 3.03 3.08 -31.39
CA ILE A 179 2.06 3.26 -30.30
C ILE A 179 2.78 3.40 -28.96
N PHE A 180 3.76 2.53 -28.68
CA PHE A 180 4.54 2.56 -27.45
C PHE A 180 5.33 3.88 -27.33
N ILE A 181 6.03 4.31 -28.37
CA ILE A 181 6.77 5.58 -28.42
C ILE A 181 5.83 6.76 -28.12
N HIS A 182 4.63 6.76 -28.72
CA HIS A 182 3.65 7.84 -28.52
C HIS A 182 2.99 7.86 -27.13
N ARG A 183 3.07 6.76 -26.37
CA ARG A 183 2.35 6.59 -25.08
C ARG A 183 3.24 6.22 -23.90
N HIS A 184 4.55 6.05 -24.07
CA HIS A 184 5.44 5.54 -23.03
C HIS A 184 5.51 6.42 -21.76
N SER A 185 5.27 7.74 -21.86
CA SER A 185 5.20 8.61 -20.67
C SER A 185 4.02 8.25 -19.75
N GLN A 186 2.89 7.82 -20.33
CA GLN A 186 1.72 7.33 -19.58
C GLN A 186 2.02 6.04 -18.79
N CYS A 187 3.13 5.37 -19.08
CA CYS A 187 3.57 4.15 -18.41
C CYS A 187 4.27 4.41 -17.06
N GLY A 188 4.58 5.67 -16.71
CA GLY A 188 5.19 6.02 -15.42
C GLY A 188 6.68 5.67 -15.26
N PHE A 189 7.37 5.28 -16.34
CA PHE A 189 8.82 5.03 -16.35
C PHE A 189 9.49 5.63 -17.59
N GLU A 190 10.73 6.08 -17.42
CA GLU A 190 11.51 6.70 -18.50
C GLU A 190 12.36 5.67 -19.25
N LEU A 191 12.63 5.94 -20.53
CA LEU A 191 13.23 5.01 -21.48
C LEU A 191 14.27 5.73 -22.34
N HIS A 192 15.49 5.19 -22.48
CA HIS A 192 16.37 5.68 -23.54
C HIS A 192 15.89 5.09 -24.87
N LEU A 193 14.99 5.80 -25.56
CA LEU A 193 14.38 5.33 -26.82
C LEU A 193 15.43 4.94 -27.87
N GLY A 194 16.52 5.70 -28.01
CA GLY A 194 17.61 5.35 -28.93
C GLY A 194 18.31 4.01 -28.66
N ARG A 195 18.27 3.47 -27.43
CA ARG A 195 18.77 2.12 -27.09
C ARG A 195 17.78 1.06 -27.52
N VAL A 196 16.49 1.27 -27.24
CA VAL A 196 15.40 0.40 -27.71
C VAL A 196 15.41 0.29 -29.24
N MET A 197 15.50 1.42 -29.94
CA MET A 197 15.55 1.45 -31.41
C MET A 197 16.81 0.78 -31.97
N ARG A 198 17.99 1.01 -31.39
CA ARG A 198 19.23 0.32 -31.80
C ARG A 198 19.18 -1.19 -31.57
N ALA A 199 18.55 -1.63 -30.48
CA ALA A 199 18.41 -3.04 -30.16
C ALA A 199 17.46 -3.78 -31.13
N VAL A 200 16.46 -3.08 -31.68
CA VAL A 200 15.46 -3.66 -32.61
C VAL A 200 15.95 -3.67 -34.08
N GLN A 201 17.05 -3.01 -34.41
CA GLN A 201 17.54 -2.95 -35.80
C GLN A 201 18.13 -4.29 -36.29
N PRO A 202 17.77 -4.75 -37.52
CA PRO A 202 18.38 -5.93 -38.12
C PRO A 202 19.89 -5.74 -38.32
N GLY A 203 20.70 -6.68 -37.81
CA GLY A 203 22.16 -6.70 -38.04
C GLY A 203 23.01 -5.87 -37.09
N ALA A 204 22.52 -5.52 -35.89
CA ALA A 204 23.33 -4.89 -34.84
C ALA A 204 24.61 -5.69 -34.50
N ALA A 205 25.73 -4.99 -34.26
CA ALA A 205 27.05 -5.60 -34.07
C ALA A 205 27.17 -6.48 -32.82
N GLU A 206 26.36 -6.22 -31.79
CA GLU A 206 25.99 -7.22 -30.79
C GLU A 206 24.57 -7.71 -31.11
N PRO A 207 24.41 -8.78 -31.92
CA PRO A 207 23.09 -9.32 -32.18
C PRO A 207 22.53 -9.87 -30.86
N LEU A 208 21.33 -9.41 -30.52
CA LEU A 208 20.60 -9.77 -29.32
C LEU A 208 20.50 -11.30 -29.22
N THR A 209 21.32 -11.93 -28.37
CA THR A 209 21.26 -13.38 -28.17
C THR A 209 19.91 -13.69 -27.52
N PRO A 210 19.04 -14.55 -28.11
CA PRO A 210 17.67 -14.73 -27.63
C PRO A 210 17.57 -15.06 -26.13
N VAL A 211 18.54 -15.82 -25.58
CA VAL A 211 18.54 -16.19 -24.15
C VAL A 211 19.03 -15.06 -23.22
N LEU A 212 19.91 -14.17 -23.68
CA LEU A 212 20.31 -12.99 -22.91
C LEU A 212 19.26 -11.88 -23.04
N LEU A 213 18.58 -11.82 -24.18
CA LEU A 213 17.42 -10.98 -24.40
C LEU A 213 16.22 -11.45 -23.58
N ASP A 214 15.88 -12.73 -23.60
CA ASP A 214 14.85 -13.35 -22.76
C ASP A 214 15.30 -13.53 -21.30
N ALA A 215 16.39 -12.88 -20.89
CA ALA A 215 16.75 -12.65 -19.50
C ALA A 215 16.76 -11.15 -19.16
N MET A 216 17.29 -10.29 -20.05
CA MET A 216 17.39 -8.85 -19.83
C MET A 216 16.13 -8.12 -20.30
N LEU A 217 15.66 -8.29 -21.53
CA LEU A 217 14.29 -7.90 -21.89
C LEU A 217 13.25 -8.79 -21.20
N LEU A 218 13.44 -10.07 -20.91
CA LEU A 218 12.42 -10.73 -20.08
C LEU A 218 12.41 -10.11 -18.67
N MET A 219 13.50 -9.96 -17.91
CA MET A 219 13.36 -9.36 -16.57
C MET A 219 13.16 -7.83 -16.53
N PHE A 220 13.32 -7.10 -17.63
CA PHE A 220 13.09 -5.64 -17.72
C PHE A 220 11.77 -5.32 -18.45
N THR A 221 11.53 -5.97 -19.58
CA THR A 221 10.27 -5.92 -20.35
C THR A 221 9.17 -6.78 -19.75
N LEU A 222 9.43 -7.81 -18.92
CA LEU A 222 8.38 -8.43 -18.09
C LEU A 222 8.05 -7.58 -16.85
N LYS A 223 9.00 -6.81 -16.29
CA LYS A 223 8.63 -5.77 -15.29
C LYS A 223 7.77 -4.69 -15.92
N ARG A 224 8.18 -4.16 -17.08
CA ARG A 224 7.43 -3.16 -17.84
C ARG A 224 6.10 -3.74 -18.34
N ALA A 225 6.07 -4.96 -18.87
CA ALA A 225 4.83 -5.63 -19.27
C ALA A 225 3.96 -5.97 -18.07
N MET A 226 4.48 -6.35 -16.91
CA MET A 226 3.66 -6.52 -15.70
C MET A 226 3.13 -5.17 -15.20
N ALA A 227 3.92 -4.09 -15.23
CA ALA A 227 3.39 -2.75 -14.97
C ALA A 227 2.29 -2.36 -15.99
N MET A 228 2.48 -2.67 -17.28
CA MET A 228 1.52 -2.36 -18.35
C MET A 228 0.30 -3.28 -18.36
N PHE A 229 0.42 -4.55 -17.98
CA PHE A 229 -0.69 -5.45 -17.71
C PHE A 229 -1.43 -4.99 -16.45
N GLY A 230 -0.70 -4.52 -15.44
CA GLY A 230 -1.24 -3.86 -14.26
C GLY A 230 -2.13 -2.67 -14.65
N LEU A 231 -1.55 -1.66 -15.32
CA LEU A 231 -2.28 -0.50 -15.83
C LEU A 231 -3.41 -0.91 -16.78
N TYR A 232 -3.21 -1.87 -17.69
CA TYR A 232 -4.26 -2.39 -18.57
C TYR A 232 -5.42 -2.99 -17.78
N TYR A 233 -5.16 -3.80 -16.75
CA TYR A 233 -6.22 -4.37 -15.92
C TYR A 233 -6.92 -3.30 -15.08
N TYR A 234 -6.19 -2.31 -14.55
CA TYR A 234 -6.78 -1.12 -13.95
C TYR A 234 -7.72 -0.38 -14.92
N PHE A 235 -7.27 -0.08 -16.14
CA PHE A 235 -8.08 0.55 -17.20
C PHE A 235 -9.27 -0.32 -17.65
N LYS A 236 -9.20 -1.65 -17.48
CA LYS A 236 -10.32 -2.59 -17.69
C LYS A 236 -11.22 -2.77 -16.45
N GLY A 237 -10.97 -2.07 -15.35
CA GLY A 237 -11.73 -2.21 -14.10
C GLY A 237 -11.44 -3.46 -13.27
N ARG A 238 -10.40 -4.23 -13.65
CA ARG A 238 -9.95 -5.45 -12.98
C ARG A 238 -8.89 -5.09 -11.93
N LEU A 239 -9.36 -4.45 -10.85
CA LEU A 239 -8.53 -3.80 -9.83
C LEU A 239 -7.52 -4.75 -9.14
N LEU A 240 -7.98 -5.96 -8.80
CA LEU A 240 -7.16 -6.94 -8.08
C LEU A 240 -6.09 -7.53 -8.99
N GLU A 241 -6.42 -7.87 -10.23
CA GLU A 241 -5.44 -8.32 -11.22
C GLU A 241 -4.44 -7.22 -11.56
N GLY A 242 -4.92 -5.97 -11.65
CA GLY A 242 -4.07 -4.78 -11.74
C GLY A 242 -3.01 -4.74 -10.64
N HIS A 243 -3.44 -4.87 -9.39
CA HIS A 243 -2.56 -4.88 -8.21
C HIS A 243 -1.61 -6.09 -8.19
N VAL A 244 -2.10 -7.29 -8.49
CA VAL A 244 -1.25 -8.50 -8.52
C VAL A 244 -0.09 -8.31 -9.51
N HIS A 245 -0.35 -7.74 -10.69
CA HIS A 245 0.69 -7.50 -11.67
C HIS A 245 1.66 -6.37 -11.26
N THR A 246 1.21 -5.27 -10.68
CA THR A 246 2.12 -4.21 -10.19
C THR A 246 2.95 -4.69 -8.99
N ALA A 247 2.35 -5.40 -8.03
CA ALA A 247 3.06 -6.01 -6.91
C ALA A 247 4.11 -7.04 -7.35
N HIS A 248 3.84 -7.85 -8.38
CA HIS A 248 4.84 -8.75 -8.97
C HIS A 248 5.99 -8.00 -9.65
N ALA A 249 5.72 -6.90 -10.36
CA ALA A 249 6.77 -6.06 -10.95
C ALA A 249 7.69 -5.46 -9.86
N THR A 250 7.11 -4.92 -8.78
CA THR A 250 7.85 -4.33 -7.65
C THR A 250 8.65 -5.39 -6.88
N ARG A 251 8.07 -6.55 -6.56
CA ARG A 251 8.81 -7.66 -5.93
C ARG A 251 9.98 -8.17 -6.78
N LEU A 252 9.82 -8.22 -8.10
CA LEU A 252 10.92 -8.57 -9.03
C LEU A 252 11.99 -7.46 -9.10
N ALA A 253 11.62 -6.18 -8.94
CA ALA A 253 12.58 -5.09 -8.78
C ALA A 253 13.38 -5.21 -7.46
N VAL A 254 12.71 -5.55 -6.34
CA VAL A 254 13.35 -5.86 -5.06
C VAL A 254 14.32 -7.04 -5.18
N ALA A 255 13.89 -8.16 -5.77
CA ALA A 255 14.70 -9.36 -5.97
C ALA A 255 15.99 -9.10 -6.77
N LEU A 256 15.96 -8.14 -7.70
CA LEU A 256 17.12 -7.73 -8.50
C LEU A 256 17.99 -6.67 -7.83
N GLY A 257 17.65 -6.23 -6.61
CA GLY A 257 18.40 -5.25 -5.85
C GLY A 257 18.07 -3.79 -6.19
N LEU A 258 17.07 -3.52 -7.04
CA LEU A 258 16.81 -2.16 -7.53
C LEU A 258 16.32 -1.19 -6.45
N HIS A 259 15.76 -1.72 -5.35
CA HIS A 259 15.42 -1.00 -4.12
C HIS A 259 16.63 -0.50 -3.31
N LYS A 260 17.86 -0.94 -3.62
CA LYS A 260 19.09 -0.63 -2.89
C LYS A 260 20.19 0.01 -3.78
N LEU A 261 19.81 0.93 -4.66
CA LEU A 261 20.72 1.71 -5.52
C LEU A 261 21.14 3.03 -4.85
N ASP A 262 22.16 2.97 -4.01
CA ASP A 262 22.58 4.02 -3.07
C ASP A 262 23.44 5.16 -3.67
N SER A 263 23.65 5.19 -4.99
CA SER A 263 24.37 6.28 -5.67
C SER A 263 23.87 6.50 -7.09
N ARG A 264 23.92 7.76 -7.55
CA ARG A 264 23.70 8.14 -8.95
C ARG A 264 24.98 8.04 -9.80
N ILE A 265 26.13 7.84 -9.16
CA ILE A 265 27.43 7.75 -9.85
C ILE A 265 27.69 6.31 -10.25
N PHE A 266 27.80 6.09 -11.55
CA PHE A 266 28.22 4.80 -12.09
C PHE A 266 29.67 4.50 -11.74
N ARG A 267 29.88 3.44 -10.95
CA ARG A 267 31.19 2.91 -10.58
C ARG A 267 31.34 1.54 -11.24
N PRO A 268 32.29 1.33 -12.18
CA PRO A 268 32.49 0.03 -12.81
C PRO A 268 32.75 -1.06 -11.78
N GLY A 269 31.96 -2.14 -11.83
CA GLY A 269 32.16 -3.28 -10.94
C GLY A 269 33.49 -4.00 -11.22
N PRO A 270 34.08 -4.70 -10.22
CA PRO A 270 35.24 -5.54 -10.46
C PRO A 270 34.93 -6.62 -11.50
N ALA A 271 35.96 -7.01 -12.27
CA ALA A 271 35.82 -8.01 -13.33
C ALA A 271 35.22 -9.32 -12.78
N PRO A 272 34.34 -10.00 -13.53
CA PRO A 272 33.64 -11.18 -13.03
C PRO A 272 34.61 -12.33 -12.75
N THR A 273 34.62 -12.79 -11.50
CA THR A 273 35.38 -13.98 -11.07
C THR A 273 34.73 -15.27 -11.57
N PRO A 274 35.49 -16.37 -11.74
CA PRO A 274 34.94 -17.67 -12.14
C PRO A 274 33.92 -18.23 -11.14
N LYS A 275 32.91 -18.94 -11.66
CA LYS A 275 31.59 -19.17 -11.04
C LYS A 275 31.55 -20.26 -9.97
N GLN A 276 30.61 -20.14 -9.02
CA GLN A 276 29.83 -21.29 -8.51
C GLN A 276 28.50 -21.43 -9.28
N PRO A 277 27.91 -22.64 -9.43
CA PRO A 277 26.84 -22.86 -10.41
C PRO A 277 25.44 -22.35 -10.04
N PHE A 278 25.22 -21.83 -8.82
CA PHE A 278 23.88 -21.59 -8.27
C PHE A 278 23.64 -20.21 -7.63
N GLU A 279 24.58 -19.27 -7.74
CA GLU A 279 24.36 -17.91 -7.22
C GLU A 279 23.54 -17.06 -8.20
N ILE A 280 22.38 -16.59 -7.74
CA ILE A 280 21.62 -15.53 -8.43
C ILE A 280 22.40 -14.22 -8.23
N ARG A 281 23.21 -13.85 -9.21
CA ARG A 281 23.95 -12.57 -9.20
C ARG A 281 22.94 -11.41 -9.16
N ARG A 282 23.10 -10.50 -8.18
CA ARG A 282 22.38 -9.21 -8.20
C ARG A 282 22.67 -8.49 -9.51
N TRP A 283 21.66 -7.89 -10.12
CA TRP A 283 21.84 -7.10 -11.32
C TRP A 283 22.78 -5.92 -11.03
N GLN A 284 23.62 -5.57 -12.01
CA GLN A 284 24.52 -4.43 -11.96
C GLN A 284 24.41 -3.67 -13.28
N PRO A 285 24.43 -2.31 -13.25
CA PRO A 285 24.45 -1.52 -14.47
C PRO A 285 25.76 -1.75 -15.24
N ARG A 286 25.70 -1.64 -16.57
CA ARG A 286 26.87 -1.66 -17.47
C ARG A 286 27.42 -0.27 -17.76
N ASP A 287 26.58 0.77 -17.60
CA ASP A 287 26.91 2.16 -17.90
C ASP A 287 26.02 3.14 -17.10
N PRO A 288 26.30 4.47 -17.12
CA PRO A 288 25.55 5.47 -16.36
C PRO A 288 24.07 5.60 -16.75
N VAL A 289 23.73 5.39 -18.02
CA VAL A 289 22.34 5.51 -18.49
C VAL A 289 21.53 4.33 -17.96
N GLU A 290 22.07 3.11 -18.00
CA GLU A 290 21.41 1.93 -17.46
C GLU A 290 21.21 2.02 -15.92
N LEU A 291 22.13 2.66 -15.19
CA LEU A 291 21.91 3.02 -13.79
C LEU A 291 20.73 4.00 -13.64
N GLY A 292 20.68 5.04 -14.47
CA GLY A 292 19.57 6.00 -14.48
C GLY A 292 18.21 5.38 -14.83
N GLU A 293 18.16 4.47 -15.81
CA GLU A 293 16.95 3.70 -16.16
C GLU A 293 16.50 2.82 -14.98
N ALA A 294 17.42 2.21 -14.24
CA ALA A 294 17.08 1.34 -13.12
C ALA A 294 16.60 2.09 -11.86
N ILE A 295 17.21 3.24 -11.55
CA ILE A 295 16.72 4.14 -10.48
C ILE A 295 15.29 4.61 -10.82
N ASN A 296 15.06 5.08 -12.05
CA ASN A 296 13.74 5.53 -12.48
C ASN A 296 12.72 4.38 -12.53
N LEU A 297 13.12 3.18 -12.94
CA LEU A 297 12.24 2.01 -12.93
C LEU A 297 11.84 1.59 -11.51
N TRP A 298 12.76 1.63 -10.54
CA TRP A 298 12.43 1.36 -9.14
C TRP A 298 11.31 2.28 -8.67
N TRP A 299 11.48 3.59 -8.82
CA TRP A 299 10.49 4.58 -8.41
C TRP A 299 9.17 4.48 -9.17
N GLY A 300 9.20 4.19 -10.48
CA GLY A 300 7.99 3.93 -11.28
C GLY A 300 7.20 2.72 -10.79
N CYS A 301 7.87 1.59 -10.55
CA CYS A 301 7.26 0.39 -9.98
C CYS A 301 6.68 0.66 -8.58
N HIS A 302 7.49 1.27 -7.71
CA HIS A 302 7.10 1.61 -6.34
C HIS A 302 5.85 2.51 -6.29
N ASN A 303 5.86 3.64 -6.99
CA ASN A 303 4.76 4.62 -6.93
C ASN A 303 3.45 4.03 -7.52
N THR A 304 3.55 3.22 -8.58
CA THR A 304 2.40 2.54 -9.18
C THR A 304 1.82 1.43 -8.28
N GLU A 305 2.69 0.67 -7.61
CA GLU A 305 2.28 -0.38 -6.67
C GLU A 305 1.64 0.24 -5.42
N MET A 306 2.23 1.29 -4.85
CA MET A 306 1.67 2.05 -3.74
C MET A 306 0.26 2.56 -4.04
N ALA A 307 0.09 3.28 -5.15
CA ALA A 307 -1.20 3.81 -5.56
C ALA A 307 -2.23 2.69 -5.86
N GLY A 308 -1.75 1.58 -6.41
CA GLY A 308 -2.54 0.37 -6.66
C GLY A 308 -3.00 -0.36 -5.39
N SER A 309 -2.15 -0.40 -4.36
CA SER A 309 -2.43 -0.96 -3.04
C SER A 309 -3.49 -0.12 -2.31
N THR A 310 -3.32 1.21 -2.29
CA THR A 310 -4.33 2.14 -1.76
C THR A 310 -5.69 1.98 -2.48
N LEU A 311 -5.71 1.88 -3.82
CA LEU A 311 -6.93 1.69 -4.60
C LEU A 311 -7.72 0.42 -4.24
N ASN A 312 -7.02 -0.64 -3.83
CA ASN A 312 -7.61 -1.93 -3.47
C ASN A 312 -7.85 -2.10 -1.96
N GLY A 313 -7.45 -1.13 -1.12
CA GLY A 313 -7.46 -1.29 0.34
C GLY A 313 -6.49 -2.36 0.84
N LEU A 314 -5.35 -2.54 0.15
CA LEU A 314 -4.34 -3.56 0.45
C LEU A 314 -3.07 -2.92 1.01
N SER A 315 -2.31 -3.70 1.78
CA SER A 315 -0.99 -3.29 2.27
C SER A 315 0.07 -3.36 1.15
N PRO A 316 0.97 -2.37 1.03
CA PRO A 316 2.08 -2.38 0.08
C PRO A 316 2.99 -3.60 0.22
N CYS A 317 3.58 -4.04 -0.89
CA CYS A 317 4.42 -5.24 -0.91
C CYS A 317 5.88 -5.03 -0.44
N VAL A 318 6.28 -3.80 -0.09
CA VAL A 318 7.63 -3.43 0.38
C VAL A 318 7.52 -2.47 1.57
N SER A 319 8.36 -2.65 2.59
CA SER A 319 8.47 -1.68 3.70
C SER A 319 9.28 -0.46 3.27
N LEU A 320 8.80 0.74 3.55
CA LEU A 320 9.50 1.98 3.20
C LEU A 320 10.77 2.22 4.04
N GLU A 321 10.67 1.97 5.35
CA GLU A 321 11.64 2.45 6.34
C GLU A 321 12.90 1.58 6.42
N ASP A 322 12.78 0.26 6.22
CA ASP A 322 13.89 -0.69 6.41
C ASP A 322 14.57 -1.13 5.09
N ASP A 323 13.88 -1.03 3.96
CA ASP A 323 14.31 -1.67 2.71
C ASP A 323 14.76 -0.72 1.60
N VAL A 324 14.40 0.56 1.61
CA VAL A 324 14.61 1.44 0.45
C VAL A 324 15.77 2.40 0.65
N THR A 325 16.94 2.04 0.09
CA THR A 325 18.14 2.91 0.05
C THR A 325 18.39 3.51 -1.34
N THR A 326 17.40 3.47 -2.24
CA THR A 326 17.55 3.98 -3.60
C THR A 326 17.44 5.49 -3.67
N VAL A 327 18.46 6.12 -4.25
CA VAL A 327 18.53 7.56 -4.42
C VAL A 327 17.35 8.13 -5.22
N TRP A 328 16.96 9.37 -4.89
CA TRP A 328 15.87 10.07 -5.60
C TRP A 328 16.10 10.15 -7.12
N PRO A 329 15.04 9.99 -7.94
CA PRO A 329 15.16 9.86 -9.39
C PRO A 329 15.59 11.18 -10.04
N ARG A 330 16.27 11.08 -11.19
CA ARG A 330 16.73 12.19 -12.04
C ARG A 330 16.31 11.95 -13.49
N LEU A 331 16.25 13.01 -14.29
CA LEU A 331 15.87 12.88 -15.70
C LEU A 331 16.95 12.08 -16.45
N LEU A 332 16.54 11.16 -17.33
CA LEU A 332 17.47 10.26 -18.01
C LEU A 332 18.51 11.02 -18.85
N SER A 333 18.13 12.16 -19.41
CA SER A 333 19.01 13.09 -20.12
C SER A 333 20.18 13.61 -19.28
N GLU A 334 20.06 13.64 -17.95
CA GLU A 334 21.17 14.02 -17.07
C GLU A 334 22.28 12.95 -17.08
N PHE A 335 21.90 11.67 -17.05
CA PHE A 335 22.83 10.53 -17.17
C PHE A 335 23.44 10.41 -18.57
N GLU A 336 22.70 10.79 -19.61
CA GLU A 336 23.20 10.85 -21.00
C GLU A 336 24.19 12.00 -21.21
N SER A 337 23.99 13.15 -20.54
CA SER A 337 24.77 14.37 -20.77
C SER A 337 26.23 14.32 -20.35
N GLY A 338 26.63 13.30 -19.57
CA GLY A 338 27.97 13.20 -18.97
C GLY A 338 28.30 14.29 -17.93
N ARG A 339 27.32 15.13 -17.55
CA ARG A 339 27.51 16.16 -16.51
C ARG A 339 27.67 15.50 -15.14
N PRO A 340 28.46 16.10 -14.22
CA PRO A 340 28.54 15.62 -12.85
C PRO A 340 27.17 15.60 -12.18
N LEU A 341 26.75 14.42 -11.73
CA LEU A 341 25.58 14.25 -10.87
C LEU A 341 25.98 14.44 -9.41
N PRO A 342 25.05 14.86 -8.52
CA PRO A 342 25.30 14.91 -7.09
C PRO A 342 25.72 13.53 -6.53
N ASP A 343 26.86 13.48 -5.83
CA ASP A 343 27.33 12.30 -5.07
C ASP A 343 26.70 12.28 -3.66
N ASP A 344 25.37 12.30 -3.63
CA ASP A 344 24.58 12.02 -2.42
C ASP A 344 23.93 10.64 -2.50
N ASN A 345 23.60 10.12 -1.32
CA ASN A 345 22.90 8.86 -1.10
C ASN A 345 21.48 9.09 -0.54
N TYR A 346 20.88 10.27 -0.79
CA TYR A 346 19.59 10.63 -0.19
C TYR A 346 18.45 9.77 -0.75
N SER A 347 17.75 9.09 0.16
CA SER A 347 16.64 8.16 -0.08
C SER A 347 15.47 8.49 0.85
N VAL A 348 14.45 7.61 0.92
CA VAL A 348 13.29 7.64 1.82
C VAL A 348 13.66 8.14 3.22
N ASN A 349 14.53 7.42 3.93
CA ASN A 349 14.88 7.72 5.33
C ASN A 349 15.49 9.11 5.54
N SER A 350 16.04 9.74 4.49
CA SER A 350 16.61 11.08 4.55
C SER A 350 15.55 12.19 4.60
N LEU A 351 14.25 11.92 4.36
CA LEU A 351 13.20 12.95 4.40
C LEU A 351 12.79 13.36 5.82
N LEU A 352 12.74 12.42 6.78
CA LEU A 352 12.35 12.69 8.18
C LEU A 352 13.53 12.57 9.17
N ASP A 353 14.75 12.37 8.66
CA ASP A 353 15.98 12.48 9.45
C ASP A 353 16.26 13.96 9.76
N PRO A 354 16.35 14.38 11.04
CA PRO A 354 16.63 15.76 11.41
C PRO A 354 17.94 16.35 10.85
N GLN A 355 18.91 15.51 10.47
CA GLN A 355 20.18 15.98 9.92
C GLN A 355 20.11 16.30 8.42
N THR A 356 19.21 15.63 7.68
CA THR A 356 19.17 15.71 6.21
C THR A 356 17.85 16.27 5.65
N SER A 357 16.76 16.26 6.42
CA SER A 357 15.42 16.74 6.04
C SER A 357 15.42 18.14 5.42
N ALA A 358 16.13 19.10 6.02
CA ALA A 358 16.21 20.48 5.55
C ALA A 358 16.70 20.60 4.09
N ILE A 359 17.54 19.65 3.64
CA ILE A 359 18.08 19.57 2.27
C ILE A 359 17.17 18.71 1.38
N THR A 360 16.68 17.58 1.90
CA THR A 360 16.03 16.53 1.12
C THR A 360 14.54 16.79 0.87
N VAL A 361 13.86 17.46 1.80
CA VAL A 361 12.45 17.84 1.68
C VAL A 361 12.28 19.04 0.74
N SER A 362 13.25 19.96 0.70
CA SER A 362 13.22 21.09 -0.22
C SER A 362 13.22 20.59 -1.67
N VAL A 363 12.18 20.96 -2.43
CA VAL A 363 11.98 20.48 -3.80
C VAL A 363 12.21 21.54 -4.88
N SER A 364 12.69 22.73 -4.53
CA SER A 364 12.93 23.82 -5.51
C SER A 364 14.02 23.53 -6.56
N ARG A 365 14.77 22.42 -6.42
CA ARG A 365 15.78 21.95 -7.38
C ARG A 365 15.50 20.53 -7.91
N ASP A 366 14.34 19.98 -7.56
CA ASP A 366 13.94 18.65 -7.98
C ASP A 366 13.33 18.66 -9.38
N ASN A 367 13.51 17.55 -10.09
CA ASN A 367 12.74 17.25 -11.28
C ASN A 367 11.40 16.63 -10.88
N VAL A 368 10.44 16.66 -11.80
CA VAL A 368 9.06 16.23 -11.58
C VAL A 368 8.91 14.78 -11.05
N LYS A 369 9.82 13.85 -11.39
CA LYS A 369 9.76 12.47 -10.89
C LYS A 369 10.14 12.36 -9.41
N SER A 370 11.07 13.21 -8.98
CA SER A 370 11.45 13.31 -7.57
C SER A 370 10.32 13.94 -6.75
N LEU A 371 9.64 14.97 -7.29
CA LEU A 371 8.42 15.53 -6.70
C LEU A 371 7.36 14.45 -6.47
N ILE A 372 7.03 13.67 -7.50
CA ILE A 372 6.04 12.58 -7.43
C ILE A 372 6.44 11.59 -6.33
N SER A 373 7.66 11.06 -6.39
CA SER A 373 8.11 10.03 -5.44
C SER A 373 8.10 10.53 -4.00
N LYS A 374 8.64 11.73 -3.73
CA LYS A 374 8.63 12.33 -2.39
C LYS A 374 7.21 12.61 -1.88
N SER A 375 6.32 13.14 -2.73
CA SER A 375 4.92 13.41 -2.35
C SER A 375 4.16 12.13 -1.97
N TYR A 376 4.33 11.04 -2.72
CA TYR A 376 3.76 9.73 -2.36
C TYR A 376 4.32 9.20 -1.03
N ILE A 377 5.62 9.29 -0.79
CA ILE A 377 6.24 8.83 0.47
C ILE A 377 5.69 9.61 1.68
N LEU A 378 5.59 10.94 1.58
CA LEU A 378 4.98 11.79 2.62
C LEU A 378 3.51 11.42 2.86
N MET A 379 2.74 11.09 1.81
CA MET A 379 1.36 10.64 1.92
C MET A 379 1.25 9.30 2.66
N VAL A 380 2.15 8.35 2.40
CA VAL A 380 2.14 7.05 3.09
C VAL A 380 2.46 7.19 4.58
N TRP A 381 3.41 8.06 4.95
CA TRP A 381 3.69 8.33 6.36
C TRP A 381 2.54 9.06 7.05
N ALA A 382 1.89 10.01 6.38
CA ALA A 382 0.68 10.64 6.89
C ALA A 382 -0.44 9.61 7.16
N ALA A 383 -0.73 8.74 6.19
CA ALA A 383 -1.72 7.66 6.34
C ALA A 383 -1.37 6.68 7.47
N LYS A 384 -0.09 6.29 7.60
CA LYS A 384 0.39 5.42 8.70
C LYS A 384 0.16 6.09 10.07
N LEU A 385 0.50 7.37 10.20
CA LEU A 385 0.28 8.14 11.42
C LEU A 385 -1.20 8.31 11.76
N ASP A 386 -2.08 8.53 10.78
CA ASP A 386 -3.53 8.61 10.96
C ASP A 386 -4.11 7.28 11.48
N ILE A 387 -3.74 6.14 10.87
CA ILE A 387 -4.15 4.80 11.32
C ILE A 387 -3.69 4.55 12.77
N GLU A 388 -2.43 4.85 13.10
CA GLU A 388 -1.91 4.75 14.47
C GLU A 388 -2.67 5.66 15.45
N ARG A 389 -3.12 6.83 15.00
CA ARG A 389 -3.84 7.84 15.80
C ARG A 389 -5.32 7.52 16.02
N VAL A 390 -5.92 6.79 15.09
CA VAL A 390 -7.24 6.17 15.23
C VAL A 390 -7.17 5.00 16.21
N ALA A 391 -6.13 4.16 16.14
CA ALA A 391 -5.92 3.05 17.07
C ALA A 391 -5.57 3.50 18.50
N ASN A 392 -4.79 4.58 18.66
CA ASN A 392 -4.44 5.17 19.95
C ASN A 392 -4.83 6.66 20.01
N HIS A 393 -5.99 6.95 20.61
CA HIS A 393 -6.56 8.29 20.66
C HIS A 393 -5.79 9.34 21.49
N GLN A 394 -4.74 8.96 22.24
CA GLN A 394 -3.88 9.90 22.96
C GLN A 394 -2.55 10.17 22.22
N GLY A 395 -2.08 9.21 21.41
CA GLY A 395 -0.73 9.19 20.85
C GLY A 395 0.33 8.89 21.93
N SER A 396 1.44 8.26 21.54
CA SER A 396 2.64 8.20 22.37
C SER A 396 3.51 9.44 22.13
N GLU A 397 4.45 9.75 23.03
CA GLU A 397 5.47 10.79 22.82
C GLU A 397 6.23 10.56 21.49
N GLU A 398 6.59 9.32 21.20
CA GLU A 398 7.19 8.91 19.92
C GLU A 398 6.29 9.17 18.71
N TRP A 399 4.97 8.99 18.83
CA TRP A 399 4.02 9.33 17.77
C TRP A 399 4.01 10.84 17.52
N TRP A 400 4.00 11.67 18.58
CA TRP A 400 4.05 13.13 18.44
C TRP A 400 5.35 13.61 17.78
N ILE A 401 6.50 13.03 18.14
CA ILE A 401 7.79 13.34 17.48
C ILE A 401 7.76 12.98 15.98
N ARG A 402 7.15 11.85 15.59
CA ARG A 402 7.01 11.46 14.18
C ARG A 402 6.01 12.34 13.45
N PHE A 403 4.90 12.70 14.10
CA PHE A 403 3.90 13.63 13.60
C PHE A 403 4.50 15.00 13.28
N GLU A 404 5.23 15.61 14.22
CA GLU A 404 5.86 16.92 14.03
C GLU A 404 6.86 16.92 12.87
N ARG A 405 7.68 15.87 12.74
CA ARG A 405 8.59 15.72 11.60
C ARG A 405 7.86 15.57 10.27
N CYS A 406 6.80 14.77 10.23
CA CYS A 406 6.00 14.55 9.03
C CYS A 406 5.27 15.85 8.61
N ASP A 407 4.71 16.59 9.56
CA ASP A 407 4.08 17.88 9.33
C ASP A 407 5.08 18.92 8.82
N GLN A 408 6.23 19.08 9.49
CA GLN A 408 7.31 19.98 9.04
C GLN A 408 7.75 19.64 7.62
N ALA A 409 7.91 18.35 7.30
CA ALA A 409 8.29 17.92 5.97
C ALA A 409 7.21 18.21 4.92
N ILE A 410 5.93 18.00 5.24
CA ILE A 410 4.80 18.33 4.35
C ILE A 410 4.74 19.84 4.09
N ASN A 411 4.86 20.68 5.13
CA ASN A 411 4.83 22.14 4.97
C ASN A 411 6.03 22.65 4.15
N GLN A 412 7.26 22.21 4.45
CA GLN A 412 8.44 22.60 3.67
C GLN A 412 8.35 22.14 2.19
N PHE A 413 7.77 20.96 1.92
CA PHE A 413 7.51 20.52 0.55
C PHE A 413 6.53 21.48 -0.15
N MET A 414 5.40 21.82 0.49
CA MET A 414 4.39 22.71 -0.09
C MET A 414 4.91 24.14 -0.33
N GLU A 415 5.79 24.64 0.53
CA GLU A 415 6.44 25.96 0.35
C GLU A 415 7.46 25.99 -0.79
N THR A 416 8.08 24.85 -1.10
CA THR A 416 9.21 24.77 -2.05
C THR A 416 8.85 24.16 -3.41
N MET A 417 7.67 23.56 -3.55
CA MET A 417 7.18 22.96 -4.80
C MET A 417 6.79 24.03 -5.83
N PRO A 418 7.03 23.81 -7.13
CA PRO A 418 6.63 24.76 -8.16
C PRO A 418 5.10 24.85 -8.28
N PRO A 419 4.53 26.07 -8.44
CA PRO A 419 3.12 26.23 -8.75
C PRO A 419 2.78 25.63 -10.12
N VAL A 420 1.56 25.08 -10.23
CA VAL A 420 1.07 24.36 -11.40
C VAL A 420 1.16 25.18 -12.69
N GLN A 421 1.00 26.51 -12.60
CA GLN A 421 1.07 27.45 -13.72
C GLN A 421 2.46 27.60 -14.37
N LEU A 422 3.54 27.11 -13.74
CA LEU A 422 4.89 27.12 -14.32
C LEU A 422 5.19 25.90 -15.22
N SER A 423 4.23 25.01 -15.44
CA SER A 423 4.37 23.89 -16.37
C SER A 423 4.71 24.36 -17.79
N ARG A 424 5.65 23.66 -18.47
CA ARG A 424 6.11 24.01 -19.82
C ARG A 424 5.37 23.25 -20.91
N ASN A 425 4.67 22.17 -20.55
CA ASN A 425 3.91 21.31 -21.44
C ASN A 425 2.83 20.55 -20.65
N VAL A 426 1.90 19.90 -21.37
CA VAL A 426 0.74 19.19 -20.81
C VAL A 426 1.14 18.00 -19.91
N GLU A 427 2.25 17.33 -20.18
CA GLU A 427 2.73 16.21 -19.37
C GLU A 427 3.29 16.70 -18.01
N GLU A 428 4.14 17.74 -18.02
CA GLU A 428 4.63 18.38 -16.80
C GLU A 428 3.47 18.96 -15.96
N LEU A 429 2.47 19.55 -16.62
CA LEU A 429 1.24 20.05 -15.99
C LEU A 429 0.47 18.92 -15.28
N ALA A 430 0.23 17.80 -15.97
CA ALA A 430 -0.45 16.64 -15.41
C ALA A 430 0.27 16.08 -14.17
N TYR A 431 1.60 15.95 -14.22
CA TYR A 431 2.39 15.52 -13.07
C TYR A 431 2.36 16.53 -11.91
N LEU A 432 2.42 17.85 -12.18
CA LEU A 432 2.33 18.85 -11.11
C LEU A 432 0.98 18.80 -10.39
N ILE A 433 -0.12 18.57 -11.13
CA ILE A 433 -1.45 18.39 -10.52
C ILE A 433 -1.49 17.13 -9.63
N ILE A 434 -0.83 16.04 -10.03
CA ILE A 434 -0.68 14.83 -9.19
C ILE A 434 0.13 15.15 -7.92
N VAL A 435 1.25 15.87 -8.04
CA VAL A 435 2.09 16.26 -6.89
C VAL A 435 1.33 17.14 -5.90
N HIS A 436 0.65 18.19 -6.39
CA HIS A 436 -0.17 19.08 -5.56
C HIS A 436 -1.29 18.29 -4.88
N THR A 437 -2.01 17.46 -5.63
CA THR A 437 -3.08 16.60 -5.08
C THR A 437 -2.54 15.65 -4.00
N ALA A 438 -1.41 15.00 -4.23
CA ALA A 438 -0.80 14.06 -3.29
C ALA A 438 -0.37 14.76 -2.00
N ILE A 439 0.36 15.89 -2.07
CA ILE A 439 0.85 16.55 -0.86
C ILE A 439 -0.26 17.17 0.00
N TYR A 440 -1.29 17.75 -0.62
CA TYR A 440 -2.46 18.23 0.13
C TYR A 440 -3.27 17.07 0.72
N CYS A 441 -3.34 15.91 0.06
CA CYS A 441 -3.91 14.71 0.67
C CYS A 441 -3.05 14.17 1.83
N SER A 442 -1.71 14.30 1.79
CA SER A 442 -0.84 14.03 2.93
C SER A 442 -1.18 14.92 4.12
N GLN A 443 -1.33 16.23 3.90
CA GLN A 443 -1.72 17.17 4.96
C GLN A 443 -3.11 16.84 5.52
N LEU A 444 -4.07 16.51 4.66
CA LEU A 444 -5.43 16.14 5.04
C LEU A 444 -5.44 14.87 5.90
N GLN A 445 -4.75 13.81 5.46
CA GLN A 445 -4.65 12.55 6.20
C GLN A 445 -4.00 12.75 7.57
N LEU A 446 -2.86 13.45 7.62
CA LEU A 446 -2.13 13.70 8.87
C LEU A 446 -2.96 14.47 9.91
N HIS A 447 -3.84 15.38 9.47
CA HIS A 447 -4.62 16.24 10.37
C HIS A 447 -6.08 15.83 10.59
N ASN A 448 -6.67 14.92 9.80
CA ASN A 448 -8.11 14.61 9.85
C ASN A 448 -8.58 14.13 11.24
N ALA A 449 -7.90 13.14 11.84
CA ALA A 449 -8.25 12.66 13.18
C ALA A 449 -8.06 13.74 14.28
N LEU A 450 -7.06 14.62 14.14
CA LEU A 450 -6.84 15.73 15.07
C LEU A 450 -7.90 16.84 14.90
N ALA A 451 -8.32 17.15 13.68
CA ALA A 451 -9.38 18.10 13.39
C ALA A 451 -10.71 17.67 14.02
N GLU A 452 -11.08 16.39 13.89
CA GLU A 452 -12.28 15.85 14.57
C GLU A 452 -12.18 15.94 16.10
N PHE A 453 -11.00 15.73 16.68
CA PHE A 453 -10.77 15.90 18.12
C PHE A 453 -10.85 17.37 18.57
N GLU A 454 -10.25 18.30 17.82
CA GLU A 454 -10.35 19.75 18.04
C GLU A 454 -11.82 20.20 18.05
N LEU A 455 -12.61 19.75 17.06
CA LEU A 455 -14.04 20.06 16.94
C LEU A 455 -14.87 19.47 18.09
N ALA A 456 -14.58 18.23 18.50
CA ALA A 456 -15.25 17.59 19.62
C ALA A 456 -14.98 18.31 20.95
N MET A 457 -13.73 18.75 21.18
CA MET A 457 -13.40 19.59 22.35
C MET A 457 -14.05 20.97 22.28
N GLY A 458 -14.08 21.61 21.10
CA GLY A 458 -14.74 22.90 20.89
C GLY A 458 -16.23 22.84 21.23
N ALA A 459 -16.93 21.81 20.76
CA ALA A 459 -18.34 21.58 21.05
C ALA A 459 -18.63 21.29 22.54
N GLN A 460 -17.70 20.70 23.28
CA GLN A 460 -17.82 20.50 24.74
C GLN A 460 -17.55 21.79 25.52
N ARG A 461 -16.59 22.61 25.07
CA ARG A 461 -16.10 23.79 25.79
C ARG A 461 -16.94 25.04 25.55
N TYR A 462 -17.57 25.15 24.38
CA TYR A 462 -18.31 26.32 23.96
C TYR A 462 -19.74 25.94 23.52
N PRO A 463 -20.80 26.40 24.23
CA PRO A 463 -22.20 26.01 23.94
C PRO A 463 -22.66 26.30 22.51
N ASN A 464 -22.02 27.27 21.83
CA ASN A 464 -22.34 27.67 20.46
C ASN A 464 -21.47 26.95 19.41
N GLY A 465 -20.60 26.02 19.83
CA GLY A 465 -19.65 25.32 18.95
C GLY A 465 -18.52 26.19 18.38
N ARG A 466 -18.31 27.40 18.91
CA ARG A 466 -17.34 28.39 18.39
C ARG A 466 -16.22 28.67 19.37
N ASN A 467 -15.00 28.69 18.88
CA ASN A 467 -13.82 29.15 19.60
C ASN A 467 -13.88 30.68 19.86
N PRO A 468 -13.04 31.22 20.76
CA PRO A 468 -13.06 32.64 21.13
C PRO A 468 -12.71 33.60 19.98
N ASP A 469 -12.00 33.11 18.96
CA ASP A 469 -11.67 33.83 17.72
C ASP A 469 -12.79 33.75 16.65
N GLY A 470 -13.88 33.05 16.94
CA GLY A 470 -15.01 32.81 16.03
C GLY A 470 -14.86 31.58 15.13
N SER A 471 -13.73 30.88 15.15
CA SER A 471 -13.50 29.66 14.37
C SER A 471 -14.31 28.47 14.90
N LEU A 472 -14.54 27.47 14.04
CA LEU A 472 -15.19 26.21 14.44
C LEU A 472 -14.21 25.20 15.08
N GLY A 473 -12.97 25.15 14.60
CA GLY A 473 -11.94 24.18 14.99
C GLY A 473 -10.55 24.82 15.10
N GLY A 474 -9.54 24.02 15.41
CA GLY A 474 -8.17 24.50 15.67
C GLY A 474 -7.27 24.50 14.43
N VAL A 475 -5.96 24.35 14.66
CA VAL A 475 -4.92 24.40 13.62
C VAL A 475 -5.05 23.21 12.65
N SER A 476 -5.37 22.01 13.16
CA SER A 476 -5.54 20.83 12.31
C SER A 476 -6.79 20.98 11.43
N TYR A 477 -7.89 21.50 11.99
CA TYR A 477 -9.08 21.82 11.21
C TYR A 477 -8.80 22.87 10.13
N ALA A 478 -8.08 23.95 10.45
CA ALA A 478 -7.69 24.97 9.47
C ALA A 478 -6.85 24.39 8.32
N ARG A 479 -5.87 23.52 8.64
CA ARG A 479 -5.05 22.82 7.64
C ARG A 479 -5.85 21.85 6.77
N CYS A 480 -6.78 21.08 7.33
CA CYS A 480 -7.69 20.22 6.55
C CYS A 480 -8.53 21.04 5.55
N ASN A 481 -9.00 22.23 5.96
CA ASN A 481 -9.76 23.12 5.09
C ASN A 481 -8.92 23.67 3.93
N GLU A 482 -7.70 24.11 4.21
CA GLU A 482 -6.78 24.61 3.19
C GLU A 482 -6.36 23.50 2.21
N ALA A 483 -6.06 22.29 2.71
CA ALA A 483 -5.77 21.12 1.88
C ALA A 483 -6.93 20.78 0.92
N CYS A 484 -8.18 20.83 1.39
CA CYS A 484 -9.35 20.63 0.54
C CYS A 484 -9.43 21.71 -0.55
N ARG A 485 -9.31 22.99 -0.17
CA ARG A 485 -9.39 24.14 -1.09
C ARG A 485 -8.29 24.07 -2.16
N ALA A 486 -7.06 23.82 -1.75
CA ALA A 486 -5.90 23.76 -2.65
C ALA A 486 -5.95 22.55 -3.59
N THR A 487 -6.40 21.38 -3.10
CA THR A 487 -6.63 20.20 -3.98
C THR A 487 -7.71 20.49 -5.03
N VAL A 488 -8.81 21.13 -4.65
CA VAL A 488 -9.88 21.51 -5.58
C VAL A 488 -9.41 22.55 -6.60
N LEU A 489 -8.56 23.51 -6.20
CA LEU A 489 -7.94 24.46 -7.14
C LEU A 489 -6.98 23.77 -8.12
N ALA A 490 -6.18 22.79 -7.67
CA ALA A 490 -5.35 21.98 -8.56
C ALA A 490 -6.20 21.12 -9.52
N ALA A 491 -7.29 20.53 -9.03
CA ALA A 491 -8.24 19.75 -9.82
C ALA A 491 -9.00 20.62 -10.85
N ALA A 492 -9.28 21.89 -10.55
CA ALA A 492 -9.94 22.82 -11.46
C ALA A 492 -9.17 23.02 -12.78
N ILE A 493 -7.83 23.02 -12.72
CA ILE A 493 -6.95 23.19 -13.89
C ILE A 493 -7.06 21.98 -14.86
N VAL A 494 -7.56 20.84 -14.39
CA VAL A 494 -7.75 19.63 -15.20
C VAL A 494 -8.86 19.78 -16.24
N VAL A 495 -9.75 20.78 -16.11
CA VAL A 495 -10.86 21.02 -17.05
C VAL A 495 -10.38 21.20 -18.50
N ASP A 496 -9.20 21.82 -18.69
CA ASP A 496 -8.63 22.10 -20.01
C ASP A 496 -7.59 21.06 -20.48
N ILE A 497 -7.39 19.97 -19.71
CA ILE A 497 -6.38 18.94 -19.96
C ILE A 497 -7.02 17.68 -20.57
N ASP A 498 -6.33 17.08 -21.55
CA ASP A 498 -6.58 15.71 -22.02
C ASP A 498 -6.25 14.72 -20.89
N LEU A 499 -7.28 14.10 -20.35
CA LEU A 499 -7.21 13.18 -19.21
C LEU A 499 -6.44 11.89 -19.50
N SER A 500 -6.11 11.58 -20.76
CA SER A 500 -5.21 10.46 -21.08
C SER A 500 -3.77 10.70 -20.61
N TYR A 501 -3.39 11.93 -20.26
CA TYR A 501 -2.12 12.27 -19.59
C TYR A 501 -2.20 12.18 -18.06
N MET A 502 -3.40 12.14 -17.48
CA MET A 502 -3.58 12.05 -16.03
C MET A 502 -3.55 10.59 -15.57
N ILE A 503 -2.77 10.30 -14.52
CA ILE A 503 -2.73 8.97 -13.91
C ILE A 503 -4.05 8.73 -13.15
N MET A 504 -4.76 7.67 -13.52
CA MET A 504 -6.07 7.24 -12.98
C MET A 504 -6.17 7.29 -11.44
N PHE A 505 -5.10 6.96 -10.72
CA PHE A 505 -5.07 6.92 -9.25
C PHE A 505 -5.36 8.28 -8.58
N ILE A 506 -5.26 9.41 -9.29
CA ILE A 506 -5.60 10.73 -8.75
C ILE A 506 -7.06 10.81 -8.26
N GLY A 507 -7.98 10.03 -8.87
CA GLY A 507 -9.37 9.99 -8.45
C GLY A 507 -9.59 9.51 -7.00
N ILE A 508 -8.66 8.71 -6.45
CA ILE A 508 -8.73 8.24 -5.05
C ILE A 508 -8.53 9.42 -4.09
N ALA A 509 -7.51 10.23 -4.37
CA ALA A 509 -7.18 11.40 -3.58
C ALA A 509 -8.32 12.44 -3.59
N TRP A 510 -8.97 12.61 -4.74
CA TRP A 510 -10.16 13.45 -4.87
C TRP A 510 -11.38 12.88 -4.13
N VAL A 511 -11.56 11.56 -4.05
CA VAL A 511 -12.60 10.94 -3.20
C VAL A 511 -12.35 11.27 -1.72
N CYS A 512 -11.11 11.13 -1.23
CA CYS A 512 -10.79 11.49 0.17
C CYS A 512 -11.11 12.96 0.50
N VAL A 513 -10.80 13.90 -0.40
CA VAL A 513 -11.17 15.32 -0.23
C VAL A 513 -12.69 15.50 -0.26
N ALA A 514 -13.38 14.85 -1.19
CA ALA A 514 -14.82 14.98 -1.35
C ALA A 514 -15.60 14.41 -0.14
N GLU A 515 -15.15 13.30 0.46
CA GLU A 515 -15.72 12.74 1.69
C GLU A 515 -15.64 13.72 2.87
N VAL A 516 -14.51 14.40 3.05
CA VAL A 516 -14.36 15.45 4.05
C VAL A 516 -15.32 16.62 3.77
N LEU A 517 -15.38 17.11 2.52
CA LEU A 517 -16.32 18.18 2.15
C LEU A 517 -17.79 17.80 2.43
N ILE A 518 -18.19 16.56 2.10
CA ILE A 518 -19.54 16.04 2.38
C ILE A 518 -19.85 16.04 3.88
N ARG A 519 -18.89 15.70 4.75
CA ARG A 519 -19.05 15.73 6.22
C ARG A 519 -19.13 17.15 6.76
N GLU A 520 -18.31 18.07 6.24
CA GLU A 520 -18.24 19.45 6.76
C GLU A 520 -19.43 20.33 6.36
N ILE A 521 -20.03 20.15 5.17
CA ILE A 521 -21.12 21.01 4.69
C ILE A 521 -22.33 21.03 5.65
N PRO A 522 -22.91 19.89 6.10
CA PRO A 522 -24.00 19.89 7.08
C PRO A 522 -23.56 20.40 8.46
N ARG A 523 -22.28 20.20 8.84
CA ARG A 523 -21.73 20.70 10.11
C ARG A 523 -21.66 22.23 10.14
N LEU A 524 -21.16 22.85 9.08
CA LEU A 524 -21.10 24.32 8.94
C LEU A 524 -22.51 24.94 8.92
N LYS A 525 -23.46 24.35 8.17
CA LYS A 525 -24.86 24.79 8.15
C LYS A 525 -25.48 24.80 9.55
N ARG A 526 -25.35 23.71 10.31
CA ARG A 526 -25.89 23.61 11.67
C ARG A 526 -25.30 24.62 12.66
N ASN A 527 -24.04 25.03 12.47
CA ASN A 527 -23.37 26.03 13.33
C ASN A 527 -23.51 27.49 12.80
N GLY A 528 -24.27 27.70 11.73
CA GLY A 528 -24.58 29.02 11.16
C GLY A 528 -23.53 29.58 10.19
N PHE A 529 -22.50 28.80 9.83
CA PHE A 529 -21.44 29.19 8.89
C PHE A 529 -21.90 29.00 7.43
N THR A 530 -22.97 29.72 7.06
CA THR A 530 -23.68 29.53 5.78
C THR A 530 -22.86 29.91 4.55
N ALA A 531 -21.99 30.92 4.65
CA ALA A 531 -21.08 31.31 3.57
C ALA A 531 -20.01 30.25 3.30
N GLU A 532 -19.33 29.76 4.35
CA GLU A 532 -18.33 28.69 4.26
C GLU A 532 -18.94 27.37 3.76
N ALA A 533 -20.15 27.03 4.24
CA ALA A 533 -20.89 25.87 3.74
C ALA A 533 -21.14 25.97 2.22
N ARG A 534 -21.53 27.15 1.73
CA ARG A 534 -21.77 27.40 0.30
C ARG A 534 -20.49 27.34 -0.53
N GLU A 535 -19.37 27.83 0.01
CA GLU A 535 -18.07 27.68 -0.64
C GLU A 535 -17.68 26.21 -0.76
N LYS A 536 -17.86 25.42 0.30
CA LYS A 536 -17.60 23.97 0.26
C LYS A 536 -18.54 23.21 -0.68
N GLU A 537 -19.80 23.63 -0.82
CA GLU A 537 -20.71 23.08 -1.83
C GLU A 537 -20.21 23.33 -3.26
N GLN A 538 -19.68 24.53 -3.53
CA GLN A 538 -19.07 24.86 -4.82
C GLN A 538 -17.79 24.04 -5.05
N GLN A 539 -16.94 23.89 -4.02
CA GLN A 539 -15.73 23.07 -4.08
C GLN A 539 -16.06 21.60 -4.39
N LEU A 540 -17.07 21.04 -3.72
CA LEU A 540 -17.54 19.66 -3.93
C LEU A 540 -18.11 19.46 -5.35
N GLY A 541 -18.94 20.39 -5.84
CA GLY A 541 -19.52 20.30 -7.18
C GLY A 541 -18.48 20.39 -8.31
N LEU A 542 -17.41 21.18 -8.11
CA LEU A 542 -16.29 21.23 -9.04
C LEU A 542 -15.51 19.90 -9.04
N LEU A 543 -15.29 19.32 -7.86
CA LEU A 543 -14.59 18.04 -7.72
C LEU A 543 -15.39 16.87 -8.31
N GLU A 544 -16.72 16.85 -8.12
CA GLU A 544 -17.64 15.92 -8.80
C GLU A 544 -17.53 16.06 -10.34
N THR A 545 -17.53 17.29 -10.86
CA THR A 545 -17.36 17.55 -12.30
C THR A 545 -16.03 17.03 -12.84
N CYS A 546 -14.94 17.19 -12.08
CA CYS A 546 -13.63 16.65 -12.45
C CYS A 546 -13.60 15.11 -12.38
N MET A 547 -14.28 14.51 -11.39
CA MET A 547 -14.46 13.06 -11.28
C MET A 547 -15.30 12.48 -12.43
N ASP A 548 -16.38 13.12 -12.85
CA ASP A 548 -17.19 12.70 -14.01
C ASP A 548 -16.34 12.67 -15.30
N ARG A 549 -15.51 13.69 -15.53
CA ARG A 549 -14.57 13.71 -16.67
C ARG A 549 -13.52 12.57 -16.56
N LEU A 550 -13.01 12.30 -15.36
CA LEU A 550 -12.13 11.14 -15.12
C LEU A 550 -12.84 9.82 -15.40
N VAL A 551 -14.10 9.65 -14.99
CA VAL A 551 -14.89 8.44 -15.26
C VAL A 551 -15.11 8.22 -16.75
N ALA A 552 -15.31 9.27 -17.53
CA ALA A 552 -15.41 9.18 -19.00
C ALA A 552 -14.12 8.65 -19.65
N THR A 553 -12.97 8.87 -19.04
CA THR A 553 -11.65 8.38 -19.51
C THR A 553 -11.29 7.02 -18.91
N TYR A 554 -11.64 6.83 -17.63
CA TYR A 554 -11.32 5.67 -16.80
C TYR A 554 -12.60 5.13 -16.12
N PRO A 555 -13.42 4.33 -16.83
CA PRO A 555 -14.75 3.90 -16.34
C PRO A 555 -14.73 3.12 -15.02
N VAL A 556 -13.58 2.58 -14.63
CA VAL A 556 -13.34 1.94 -13.33
C VAL A 556 -13.66 2.85 -12.13
N LEU A 557 -13.42 4.16 -12.25
CA LEU A 557 -13.71 5.14 -11.19
C LEU A 557 -15.21 5.38 -10.96
N SER A 558 -16.09 4.82 -11.81
CA SER A 558 -17.54 4.98 -11.70
C SER A 558 -18.13 4.36 -10.43
N LEU A 559 -17.46 3.37 -9.83
CA LEU A 559 -17.88 2.80 -8.55
C LEU A 559 -17.64 3.80 -7.41
N GLN A 560 -16.44 4.37 -7.34
CA GLN A 560 -16.05 5.37 -6.34
C GLN A 560 -16.92 6.62 -6.43
N LEU A 561 -17.21 7.10 -7.64
CA LEU A 561 -18.11 8.25 -7.83
C LEU A 561 -19.54 7.95 -7.37
N LYS A 562 -20.07 6.75 -7.64
CA LYS A 562 -21.39 6.31 -7.12
C LYS A 562 -21.41 6.17 -5.60
N GLN A 563 -20.33 5.67 -5.00
CA GLN A 563 -20.19 5.61 -3.53
C GLN A 563 -20.23 7.02 -2.94
N LEU A 564 -19.44 7.95 -3.50
CA LEU A 564 -19.41 9.36 -3.10
C LEU A 564 -20.80 10.02 -3.19
N GLN A 565 -21.49 9.85 -4.32
CA GLN A 565 -22.86 10.35 -4.52
C GLN A 565 -23.85 9.74 -3.51
N THR A 566 -23.66 8.47 -3.13
CA THR A 566 -24.50 7.78 -2.12
C THR A 566 -24.26 8.35 -0.72
N ILE A 567 -22.99 8.57 -0.33
CA ILE A 567 -22.63 9.18 0.97
C ILE A 567 -23.18 10.61 1.04
N LYS A 568 -23.03 11.39 -0.03
CA LYS A 568 -23.61 12.74 -0.17
C LYS A 568 -25.13 12.73 0.01
N ALA A 569 -25.83 11.80 -0.65
CA ALA A 569 -27.27 11.66 -0.52
C ALA A 569 -27.68 11.33 0.93
N GLN A 570 -26.99 10.40 1.60
CA GLN A 570 -27.27 10.04 3.01
C GLN A 570 -27.08 11.23 3.96
N GLN A 571 -26.03 12.05 3.77
CA GLN A 571 -25.75 13.24 4.59
C GLN A 571 -26.68 14.44 4.31
N LEU A 572 -27.49 14.41 3.25
CA LEU A 572 -28.54 15.42 3.00
C LEU A 572 -29.86 15.13 3.73
N TYR A 573 -30.01 13.92 4.31
CA TYR A 573 -31.17 13.52 5.10
C TYR A 573 -30.91 13.49 6.62
N LEU A 574 -29.76 14.01 7.07
CA LEU A 574 -29.30 14.07 8.47
C LEU A 574 -28.99 15.52 8.91
#